data_AF-A0A1G0SIY3-F1
#
_entry.id   AF-A0A1G0SIY3-F1
#
_cell.length_a   1.000
_cell.length_b   1.000
_cell.length_c   1.000
_cell.angle_alpha   90.00
_cell.angle_beta   90.00
_cell.angle_gamma   90.00
#
_symmetry.space_group_name_H-M   'P 1'
#
loop_
_entity.id
_entity.type
_entity.pdbx_description
1 polymer ?
#
loop_
_entity_poly.entity_id
_entity_poly.type
_entity_poly.pdbx_seq_one_letter_code
_entity_poly.pdbx_strand_id
1 'polypeptide(L)'
;MKDIFIILTMIFSKEDDQWVGLCEELGVSQFGDSYEEAKEHLNEAVLLHLNTLEDLGESERFFKENNIKVYHADDEEITTRQTRFAPNTARVEQYKHSLQYTEQHSFV
;
A
#
# COMPACT_ATOMS: atom_id res chain seq x y z
N MET A 1 -10.88 -7.42 24.08
CA MET A 1 -10.58 -6.50 22.97
C MET A 1 -10.67 -7.31 21.71
N LYS A 2 -11.36 -6.80 20.68
CA LYS A 2 -11.41 -7.47 19.38
C LYS A 2 -10.16 -7.08 18.60
N ASP A 3 -9.57 -8.02 17.89
CA ASP A 3 -8.40 -7.73 17.06
C ASP A 3 -8.84 -6.89 15.85
N ILE A 4 -8.12 -5.80 15.61
CA ILE A 4 -8.34 -4.85 14.53
C ILE A 4 -7.14 -4.93 13.61
N PHE A 5 -7.37 -4.91 12.30
CA PHE A 5 -6.29 -4.86 11.34
C PHE A 5 -6.65 -4.05 10.11
N ILE A 6 -5.61 -3.64 9.38
CA ILE A 6 -5.70 -3.02 8.07
C ILE A 6 -4.99 -3.92 7.06
N ILE A 7 -5.35 -3.80 5.79
CA ILE A 7 -4.69 -4.50 4.69
C ILE A 7 -3.98 -3.45 3.86
N LEU A 8 -2.69 -3.67 3.61
CA LEU A 8 -1.83 -2.78 2.82
C LEU A 8 -1.28 -3.55 1.61
N THR A 9 -1.15 -2.85 0.50
CA THR A 9 -0.63 -3.37 -0.77
C THR A 9 0.81 -2.91 -0.95
N MET A 10 1.73 -3.87 -1.00
CA MET A 10 3.15 -3.63 -1.26
C MET A 10 3.50 -4.08 -2.67
N ILE A 11 3.96 -3.15 -3.49
CA ILE A 11 4.42 -3.39 -4.85
C ILE A 11 5.94 -3.33 -4.86
N PHE A 12 6.58 -4.35 -5.44
CA PHE A 12 8.03 -4.37 -5.64
C PHE A 12 8.36 -4.45 -7.11
N SER A 13 9.30 -3.63 -7.53
CA SER A 13 9.84 -3.64 -8.89
C SER A 13 11.35 -3.48 -8.86
N LYS A 14 12.02 -3.94 -9.92
CA LYS A 14 13.45 -3.71 -10.10
C LYS A 14 13.62 -2.51 -11.03
N GLU A 15 14.32 -1.49 -10.55
CA GLU A 15 14.66 -0.28 -11.30
C GLU A 15 16.19 -0.17 -11.35
N ASP A 16 16.75 -0.25 -12.56
CA ASP A 16 18.20 -0.34 -12.78
C ASP A 16 18.87 -1.45 -11.94
N ASP A 17 19.78 -1.06 -11.05
CA ASP A 17 20.55 -1.94 -10.18
C ASP A 17 19.93 -2.08 -8.77
N GLN A 18 18.76 -1.48 -8.52
CA GLN A 18 18.11 -1.49 -7.21
C GLN A 18 16.69 -2.08 -7.26
N TRP A 19 16.21 -2.53 -6.09
CA TRP A 19 14.82 -2.88 -5.86
C TRP A 19 14.09 -1.70 -5.24
N VAL A 20 12.90 -1.40 -5.75
CA VAL A 20 12.01 -0.36 -5.25
C VAL A 20 10.74 -1.01 -4.72
N GLY A 21 10.42 -0.74 -3.47
CA GLY A 21 9.16 -1.10 -2.81
C GLY A 21 8.28 0.12 -2.61
N LEU A 22 6.98 -0.02 -2.85
CA LEU A 22 5.96 1.00 -2.66
C LEU A 22 4.77 0.43 -1.88
N CYS A 23 4.34 1.12 -0.82
CA CYS A 23 3.04 0.91 -0.19
C CYS A 23 2.04 1.90 -0.78
N GLU A 24 1.05 1.40 -1.54
CA GLU A 24 0.12 2.25 -2.29
C GLU A 24 -0.73 3.13 -1.38
N GLU A 25 -1.27 2.56 -0.31
CA GLU A 25 -2.20 3.23 0.57
C GLU A 25 -1.55 4.32 1.44
N LEU A 26 -0.26 4.15 1.78
CA LEU A 26 0.48 5.13 2.58
C LEU A 26 1.30 6.10 1.71
N GLY A 27 1.45 5.84 0.41
CA GLY A 27 2.33 6.61 -0.47
C GLY A 27 3.81 6.55 -0.06
N VAL A 28 4.21 5.51 0.67
CA VAL A 28 5.58 5.34 1.19
C VAL A 28 6.34 4.42 0.26
N SER A 29 7.51 4.87 -0.20
CA SER A 29 8.42 4.06 -1.02
C SER A 29 9.79 3.94 -0.37
N GLN A 30 10.45 2.80 -0.55
CA GLN A 30 11.82 2.53 -0.11
C GLN A 30 12.58 1.75 -1.18
N PHE A 31 13.91 1.80 -1.11
CA PHE A 31 14.79 1.09 -2.04
C PHE A 31 15.79 0.22 -1.28
N GLY A 32 16.38 -0.74 -1.98
CA GLY A 32 17.45 -1.59 -1.48
C GLY A 32 18.23 -2.24 -2.61
N ASP A 33 19.44 -2.71 -2.32
CA ASP A 33 20.28 -3.40 -3.29
C ASP A 33 19.77 -4.83 -3.57
N SER A 34 18.87 -5.33 -2.72
CA SER A 34 18.16 -6.59 -2.89
C SER A 34 16.65 -6.46 -2.62
N TYR A 35 15.88 -7.43 -3.11
CA TYR A 35 14.44 -7.51 -2.83
C TYR A 35 14.14 -7.55 -1.33
N GLU A 36 14.88 -8.36 -0.57
CA GLU A 36 14.65 -8.49 0.87
C GLU A 36 14.99 -7.21 1.62
N GLU A 37 16.06 -6.51 1.23
CA GLU A 37 16.42 -5.21 1.81
C GLU A 37 15.37 -4.15 1.51
N ALA A 38 14.92 -4.02 0.25
CA ALA A 38 13.85 -3.07 -0.10
C ALA A 38 12.56 -3.36 0.66
N LYS A 39 12.25 -4.64 0.88
CA LYS A 39 11.10 -5.09 1.67
C LYS A 39 11.26 -4.79 3.15
N GLU A 40 12.43 -5.02 3.74
CA GLU A 40 12.72 -4.71 5.14
C GLU A 40 12.57 -3.20 5.38
N HIS A 41 13.27 -2.38 4.58
CA HIS A 41 13.16 -0.93 4.65
C HIS A 41 11.71 -0.44 4.49
N LEU A 42 10.96 -1.00 3.52
CA LEU A 42 9.56 -0.62 3.33
C LEU A 42 8.71 -0.96 4.55
N ASN A 43 8.90 -2.13 5.18
CA ASN A 43 8.18 -2.50 6.40
C ASN A 43 8.49 -1.55 7.56
N GLU A 44 9.76 -1.18 7.74
CA GLU A 44 10.15 -0.22 8.78
C GLU A 44 9.51 1.15 8.56
N ALA A 45 9.53 1.64 7.32
CA ALA A 45 8.94 2.93 6.97
C ALA A 45 7.42 2.92 7.17
N VAL A 46 6.74 1.83 6.79
CA VAL A 46 5.29 1.64 7.04
C VAL A 46 5.00 1.64 8.54
N LEU A 47 5.76 0.88 9.33
CA LEU A 47 5.57 0.82 10.78
C LEU A 47 5.78 2.19 11.44
N LEU A 48 6.84 2.90 11.06
CA LEU A 48 7.12 4.25 11.56
C LEU A 48 5.98 5.21 11.21
N HIS A 49 5.46 5.14 9.99
CA HIS A 49 4.35 5.98 9.54
C HIS A 49 3.09 5.74 10.38
N LEU A 50 2.71 4.47 10.58
CA LEU A 50 1.55 4.08 11.38
C LEU A 50 1.69 4.49 12.85
N ASN A 51 2.86 4.28 13.45
CA ASN A 51 3.14 4.71 14.83
C ASN A 51 3.02 6.23 14.97
N THR A 52 3.53 6.98 13.99
CA THR A 52 3.44 8.45 13.99
C THR A 52 1.98 8.92 13.90
N LEU A 53 1.16 8.27 13.06
CA LEU A 53 -0.27 8.58 12.98
C LEU A 53 -1.00 8.30 14.30
N GLU A 54 -0.65 7.21 14.98
CA GLU A 54 -1.21 6.88 16.30
C GLU A 54 -0.80 7.90 17.36
N ASP A 55 0.49 8.25 17.43
CA ASP A 55 1.02 9.22 18.40
C ASP A 55 0.40 10.61 18.23
N LEU A 56 0.05 10.99 17.00
CA LEU A 56 -0.61 12.25 16.68
C LEU A 56 -2.14 12.19 16.84
N GLY A 57 -2.72 10.99 17.04
CA GLY A 57 -4.17 10.79 17.08
C GLY A 57 -4.85 10.98 15.73
N GLU A 58 -4.11 10.76 14.63
CA GLU A 58 -4.54 11.10 13.26
C GLU A 58 -4.92 9.89 12.41
N SER A 59 -4.75 8.67 12.92
CA SER A 59 -5.00 7.44 12.18
C SER A 59 -6.42 7.38 11.58
N GLU A 60 -7.45 7.75 12.35
CA GLU A 60 -8.85 7.71 11.86
C GLU A 60 -9.08 8.68 10.69
N ARG A 61 -8.59 9.91 10.82
CA ARG A 61 -8.69 10.92 9.74
C ARG A 61 -7.93 10.45 8.52
N PHE A 62 -6.69 10.02 8.70
CA PHE A 62 -5.82 9.58 7.62
C PHE A 62 -6.40 8.37 6.87
N PHE A 63 -6.87 7.35 7.59
CA PHE A 63 -7.48 6.16 6.96
C PHE A 63 -8.72 6.52 6.16
N LYS A 64 -9.56 7.44 6.67
CA LYS A 64 -10.74 7.92 5.95
C LYS A 64 -10.38 8.69 4.68
N GLU A 65 -9.41 9.58 4.75
CA GLU A 65 -8.96 10.39 3.60
C GLU A 65 -8.29 9.53 2.52
N ASN A 66 -7.56 8.48 2.92
CA ASN A 66 -6.86 7.58 2.00
C ASN A 66 -7.67 6.31 1.66
N ASN A 67 -8.95 6.25 2.01
CA ASN A 67 -9.84 5.11 1.77
C ASN A 67 -9.31 3.75 2.29
N ILE A 68 -8.56 3.77 3.40
CA ILE A 68 -8.02 2.58 4.06
C ILE A 68 -9.11 1.98 4.95
N LYS A 69 -9.48 0.74 4.67
CA LYS A 69 -10.49 0.02 5.47
C LYS A 69 -9.86 -0.60 6.70
N VAL A 70 -10.56 -0.43 7.81
CA VAL A 70 -10.26 -1.06 9.10
C VAL A 70 -11.20 -2.26 9.26
N TYR A 71 -10.62 -3.41 9.55
CA TYR A 71 -11.32 -4.69 9.68
C TYR A 71 -11.31 -5.18 11.12
N HIS A 72 -12.32 -5.95 11.48
CA HIS A 72 -12.39 -6.66 12.75
C HIS A 72 -12.21 -8.16 12.51
N ALA A 73 -11.48 -8.85 13.39
CA ALA A 73 -11.20 -10.29 13.22
C ALA A 73 -12.44 -11.20 13.21
N ASP A 74 -13.60 -10.71 13.67
CA ASP A 74 -14.87 -11.43 13.61
C ASP A 74 -15.61 -11.24 12.27
N ASP A 75 -15.07 -10.46 11.34
CA ASP A 75 -15.71 -10.21 10.04
C ASP A 75 -15.63 -11.49 9.18
N GLU A 76 -16.77 -12.15 8.96
CA GLU A 76 -16.89 -13.47 8.32
C GLU A 76 -16.40 -13.54 6.85
N GLU A 77 -16.05 -12.42 6.21
CA GLU A 77 -15.86 -12.32 4.75
C GLU A 77 -14.46 -11.86 4.28
N ILE A 78 -13.42 -11.93 5.11
CA ILE A 78 -12.09 -11.47 4.67
C ILE A 78 -11.37 -12.56 3.87
N THR A 79 -11.67 -12.63 2.58
CA THR A 79 -10.91 -13.45 1.61
C THR A 79 -9.86 -12.60 0.91
N THR A 80 -8.60 -12.64 1.37
CA THR A 80 -7.49 -12.01 0.63
C THR A 80 -7.14 -12.85 -0.60
N ARG A 81 -7.40 -12.36 -1.81
CA ARG A 81 -6.92 -12.98 -3.05
C ARG A 81 -5.55 -12.40 -3.41
N GLN A 82 -4.49 -13.19 -3.21
CA GLN A 82 -3.21 -12.90 -3.87
C GLN A 82 -3.38 -13.08 -5.37
N THR A 83 -3.46 -11.98 -6.10
CA THR A 83 -3.46 -12.01 -7.56
C THR A 83 -2.03 -11.82 -8.04
N ARG A 84 -1.40 -12.87 -8.57
CA ARG A 84 -0.11 -12.76 -9.24
C ARG A 84 -0.32 -12.19 -10.63
N PHE A 85 0.13 -10.97 -10.86
CA PHE A 85 0.18 -10.40 -12.21
C PHE A 85 1.55 -10.69 -12.81
N ALA A 86 1.59 -11.33 -13.98
CA ALA A 86 2.81 -11.42 -14.76
C ALA A 86 3.16 -10.00 -15.26
N PRO A 87 4.40 -9.52 -15.06
CA PRO A 87 4.81 -8.17 -15.45
C PRO A 87 4.96 -8.13 -16.97
N ASN A 88 3.85 -7.92 -17.65
CA ASN A 88 3.85 -7.58 -19.06
C ASN A 88 3.75 -6.05 -19.10
N THR A 89 4.88 -5.38 -19.28
CA THR A 89 5.10 -3.93 -19.16
C THR A 89 4.13 -3.06 -19.97
N ALA A 90 3.47 -3.62 -21.00
CA ALA A 90 2.44 -2.92 -21.79
C ALA A 90 1.04 -2.87 -21.13
N ARG A 91 0.81 -3.59 -20.03
CA ARG A 91 -0.53 -3.74 -19.43
C ARG A 91 -0.77 -2.88 -18.19
N VAL A 92 0.27 -2.36 -17.54
CA VAL A 92 0.13 -1.50 -16.35
C VAL A 92 -0.68 -0.24 -16.68
N GLU A 93 -0.50 0.35 -17.86
CA GLU A 93 -1.32 1.49 -18.31
C GLU A 93 -2.78 1.11 -18.61
N GLN A 94 -3.04 -0.09 -19.14
CA GLN A 94 -4.42 -0.56 -19.34
C GLN A 94 -5.14 -0.79 -18.01
N TYR A 95 -4.42 -1.16 -16.95
CA TYR A 95 -5.02 -1.37 -15.62
C TYR A 95 -5.43 -0.07 -14.92
N LYS A 96 -4.74 1.05 -15.18
CA LYS A 96 -5.20 2.39 -14.75
C LYS A 96 -6.60 2.73 -15.27
N HIS A 97 -6.95 2.18 -16.44
CA HIS A 97 -8.24 2.41 -17.09
C HIS A 97 -9.35 1.45 -16.60
N SER A 98 -9.00 0.27 -16.08
CA SER A 98 -9.97 -0.76 -15.64
C SER A 98 -10.30 -0.71 -14.15
N LEU A 99 -9.37 -0.20 -13.34
CA LEU A 99 -9.67 0.25 -11.99
C LEU A 99 -10.27 1.64 -12.16
N GLN A 100 -11.44 1.91 -11.57
CA GLN A 100 -12.00 3.27 -11.52
C GLN A 100 -11.10 4.14 -10.63
N TYR A 101 -9.90 4.46 -11.10
CA TYR A 101 -9.10 5.52 -10.53
C TYR A 101 -9.86 6.79 -10.86
N THR A 102 -10.57 7.31 -9.85
CA THR A 102 -11.26 8.58 -9.99
C THR A 102 -10.17 9.63 -9.95
N GLU A 103 -9.60 9.95 -11.10
CA GLU A 103 -8.76 11.13 -11.26
C GLU A 103 -9.63 12.37 -10.96
N GLN A 104 -9.66 12.80 -9.71
CA GLN A 104 -10.02 14.17 -9.38
C GLN A 104 -8.81 15.06 -9.65
N HIS A 105 -8.47 15.21 -10.93
CA HIS A 105 -7.69 16.35 -11.40
C HIS A 105 -8.52 17.62 -11.16
N SER A 106 -8.22 18.32 -10.05
CA SER A 106 -8.62 19.72 -9.90
C SER A 106 -7.50 20.57 -10.48
N PHE A 107 -7.72 21.12 -11.67
CA PHE A 107 -6.86 22.16 -12.23
C PHE A 107 -7.00 23.45 -11.41
N VAL A 108 -5.86 24.11 -11.16
CA VAL A 108 -5.78 25.57 -11.10
C VAL A 108 -4.82 26.00 -12.20
#